data_AF-A0A0Q5LYT9-F1
#
_entry.id   AF-A0A0Q5LYT9-F1
#
_cell.length_a   1.000
_cell.length_b   1.000
_cell.length_c   1.000
_cell.angle_alpha   90.00
_cell.angle_beta   90.00
_cell.angle_gamma   90.00
#
_symmetry.space_group_name_H-M   'P 1'
#
loop_
_entity.id
_entity.type
_entity.pdbx_description
1 polymer ?
#
loop_
_entity_poly.entity_id
_entity_poly.type
_entity_poly.pdbx_seq_one_letter_code
_entity_poly.pdbx_strand_id
1 'polypeptide(L)'
;MQPVMSTARLLIVPALMALLTACSPGDNEFKPGQIAYPSDAQITGALQQQFASDPNSASARELVKTLGGDKGELRYRIQRVVYRQGAFEAQYDAVLHLGQPGAQSLTALYASMIPEAERQKLKAQTLEAYEAWLTQQAASVEKSAPDQARALSRTVEVLGKCYREAPAGADVVVMQGLSALVSPERKGLYAEKLPSDRATILCLPA
;
A
#
# COMPACT_ATOMS: atom_id res chain seq x y z
N MET A 1 -88.69 45.61 -30.83
CA MET A 1 -88.97 45.45 -29.38
C MET A 1 -87.84 44.65 -28.77
N GLN A 2 -87.07 45.26 -27.85
CA GLN A 2 -86.16 44.55 -26.94
C GLN A 2 -86.97 43.86 -25.83
N PRO A 3 -86.43 42.84 -25.12
CA PRO A 3 -85.57 43.10 -23.95
C PRO A 3 -84.24 42.31 -23.98
N VAL A 4 -83.10 42.89 -23.61
CA VAL A 4 -82.48 43.16 -22.28
C VAL A 4 -81.54 42.04 -21.81
N MET A 5 -80.30 42.48 -21.53
CA MET A 5 -79.09 41.84 -21.00
C MET A 5 -79.32 41.04 -19.70
N SER A 6 -78.53 40.03 -19.32
CA SER A 6 -77.16 40.07 -18.76
C SER A 6 -76.86 38.61 -18.31
N THR A 7 -75.68 38.00 -18.29
CA THR A 7 -74.41 38.42 -17.68
C THR A 7 -73.34 37.35 -17.98
N ALA A 8 -72.10 37.79 -18.23
CA ALA A 8 -70.85 37.18 -17.78
C ALA A 8 -70.44 35.75 -18.25
N ARG A 9 -69.43 35.66 -19.14
CA ARG A 9 -68.01 35.57 -18.74
C ARG A 9 -67.13 35.39 -19.99
N LEU A 10 -66.20 36.33 -20.14
CA LEU A 10 -64.92 36.12 -20.82
C LEU A 10 -64.24 34.87 -20.25
N LEU A 11 -63.67 34.02 -21.11
CA LEU A 11 -62.22 33.92 -21.26
C LEU A 11 -61.88 32.88 -22.35
N ILE A 12 -61.15 33.37 -23.34
CA ILE A 12 -60.45 32.63 -24.38
C ILE A 12 -59.38 31.76 -23.70
N VAL A 13 -59.41 30.45 -23.92
CA VAL A 13 -58.28 29.55 -23.63
C VAL A 13 -57.87 28.90 -24.95
N PRO A 14 -56.70 29.24 -25.51
CA PRO A 14 -56.18 28.49 -26.64
C PRO A 14 -55.68 27.13 -26.14
N ALA A 15 -56.05 26.09 -26.88
CA ALA A 15 -55.52 24.75 -26.71
C ALA A 15 -54.00 24.76 -26.94
N LEU A 16 -53.23 24.60 -25.87
CA LEU A 16 -51.80 24.29 -25.92
C LEU A 16 -51.63 22.80 -25.54
N MET A 17 -51.98 21.93 -26.48
CA MET A 17 -51.48 20.55 -26.49
C MET A 17 -50.12 20.52 -27.19
N ALA A 18 -49.25 19.64 -26.71
CA ALA A 18 -47.90 19.34 -27.19
C ALA A 18 -46.82 20.36 -26.79
N LEU A 19 -46.13 20.05 -25.69
CA LEU A 19 -44.65 19.96 -25.57
C LEU A 19 -44.31 19.43 -24.16
N LEU A 20 -44.80 18.21 -23.86
CA LEU A 20 -44.12 17.33 -22.90
C LEU A 20 -43.15 16.45 -23.70
N THR A 21 -42.26 17.11 -24.45
CA THR A 21 -41.09 16.45 -25.02
C THR A 21 -40.03 16.45 -23.95
N ALA A 22 -39.90 15.29 -23.31
CA ALA A 22 -38.66 14.74 -22.79
C ALA A 22 -37.65 15.78 -22.27
N CYS A 23 -37.57 15.92 -20.94
CA CYS A 23 -36.27 15.98 -20.32
C CYS A 23 -35.58 14.64 -20.62
N SER A 24 -35.01 14.49 -21.81
CA SER A 24 -34.00 13.47 -22.06
C SER A 24 -32.90 13.74 -21.04
N PRO A 25 -32.52 12.77 -20.19
CA PRO A 25 -31.23 12.85 -19.54
C PRO A 25 -30.24 12.91 -20.69
N GLY A 26 -29.65 14.08 -20.93
CA GLY A 26 -28.69 14.26 -22.00
C GLY A 26 -27.58 13.24 -21.82
N ASP A 27 -27.43 12.36 -22.81
CA ASP A 27 -26.22 11.72 -23.33
C ASP A 27 -25.03 11.49 -22.38
N ASN A 28 -25.28 11.23 -21.10
CA ASN A 28 -24.43 10.43 -20.24
C ASN A 28 -24.91 8.99 -20.35
N GLU A 29 -24.96 8.51 -21.59
CA GLU A 29 -25.05 7.10 -21.90
C GLU A 29 -23.81 6.44 -21.28
N PHE A 30 -23.99 5.86 -20.10
CA PHE A 30 -23.07 4.85 -19.59
C PHE A 30 -23.00 3.76 -20.65
N LYS A 31 -21.99 3.80 -21.53
CA LYS A 31 -21.72 2.69 -22.45
C LYS A 31 -21.43 1.46 -21.60
N PRO A 32 -22.27 0.42 -21.64
CA PRO A 32 -21.95 -0.84 -20.98
C PRO A 32 -20.64 -1.35 -21.58
N GLY A 33 -19.60 -1.52 -20.75
CA GLY A 33 -18.36 -2.17 -21.16
C GLY A 33 -17.07 -1.34 -21.19
N GLN A 34 -17.03 -0.11 -20.67
CA GLN A 34 -15.76 0.61 -20.49
C GLN A 34 -15.58 1.08 -19.05
N ILE A 35 -15.22 0.14 -18.17
CA ILE A 35 -14.64 0.48 -16.88
C ILE A 35 -13.25 1.09 -17.16
N ALA A 36 -13.06 2.37 -16.84
CA ALA A 36 -11.75 3.00 -16.92
C ALA A 36 -10.94 2.61 -15.67
N TYR A 37 -9.98 1.69 -15.86
CA TYR A 37 -9.10 1.27 -14.77
C TYR A 37 -8.06 2.35 -14.47
N PRO A 38 -7.74 2.60 -13.18
CA PRO A 38 -6.62 3.45 -12.83
C PRO A 38 -5.32 2.80 -13.29
N SER A 39 -4.36 3.62 -13.72
CA SER A 39 -3.01 3.16 -14.06
C SER A 39 -2.24 2.71 -12.81
N ASP A 40 -1.24 1.85 -13.01
CA ASP A 40 -0.35 1.39 -11.94
C ASP A 40 0.34 2.55 -11.21
N ALA A 41 0.67 3.63 -11.93
CA ALA A 41 1.24 4.84 -11.34
C ALA A 41 0.25 5.54 -10.39
N GLN A 42 -1.03 5.61 -10.76
CA GLN A 42 -2.06 6.20 -9.89
C GLN A 42 -2.32 5.34 -8.66
N ILE A 43 -2.36 4.01 -8.82
CA ILE A 43 -2.53 3.07 -7.70
C ILE A 43 -1.32 3.14 -6.76
N THR A 44 -0.12 3.08 -7.32
CA THR A 44 1.14 3.20 -6.56
C THR A 44 1.19 4.53 -5.79
N GLY A 45 0.82 5.64 -6.42
CA GLY A 45 0.75 6.94 -5.74
C GLY A 45 -0.21 6.95 -4.56
N ALA A 46 -1.40 6.36 -4.71
CA ALA A 46 -2.37 6.25 -3.61
C ALA A 46 -1.86 5.35 -2.47
N LEU A 47 -1.22 4.22 -2.79
CA LEU A 47 -0.62 3.33 -1.80
C LEU A 47 0.53 4.01 -1.05
N GLN A 48 1.39 4.75 -1.76
CA GLN A 48 2.49 5.52 -1.16
C GLN A 48 1.96 6.61 -0.23
N GLN A 49 0.95 7.35 -0.67
CA GLN A 49 0.32 8.38 0.15
C GLN A 49 -0.29 7.76 1.41
N GLN A 50 -1.03 6.65 1.28
CA GLN A 50 -1.60 5.96 2.43
C GLN A 50 -0.52 5.50 3.42
N PHE A 51 0.56 4.88 2.91
CA PHE A 51 1.68 4.46 3.75
C PHE A 51 2.36 5.64 4.47
N ALA A 52 2.49 6.80 3.81
CA ALA A 52 3.06 7.99 4.38
C ALA A 52 2.14 8.64 5.44
N SER A 53 0.82 8.60 5.25
CA SER A 53 -0.15 9.23 6.16
C SER A 53 -0.63 8.34 7.30
N ASP A 54 -0.49 7.01 7.20
CA ASP A 54 -0.94 6.08 8.24
C ASP A 54 -0.11 6.26 9.54
N PRO A 55 -0.74 6.59 10.68
CA PRO A 55 -0.02 6.66 11.97
C PRO A 55 0.61 5.33 12.37
N ASN A 56 0.01 4.20 11.96
CA ASN A 56 0.45 2.85 12.36
C ASN A 56 1.66 2.35 11.55
N SER A 57 2.03 3.02 10.47
CA SER A 57 3.18 2.63 9.64
C SER A 57 4.50 3.28 10.08
N ALA A 58 4.55 3.99 11.22
CA ALA A 58 5.76 4.66 11.71
C ALA A 58 6.98 3.71 11.81
N SER A 59 6.81 2.54 12.44
CA SER A 59 7.89 1.55 12.56
C SER A 59 8.29 0.97 11.20
N ALA A 60 7.33 0.78 10.30
CA ALA A 60 7.60 0.31 8.95
C ALA A 60 8.39 1.35 8.13
N ARG A 61 8.07 2.64 8.28
CA ARG A 61 8.83 3.75 7.65
C ARG A 61 10.27 3.81 8.16
N GLU A 62 10.48 3.63 9.46
CA GLU A 62 11.84 3.60 10.02
C GLU A 62 12.62 2.37 9.54
N LEU A 63 11.96 1.22 9.41
CA LEU A 63 12.56 0.02 8.84
C LEU A 63 12.94 0.21 7.37
N VAL A 64 12.07 0.82 6.56
CA VAL A 64 12.36 1.19 5.17
C VAL A 64 13.56 2.12 5.10
N LYS A 65 13.68 3.09 6.01
CA LYS A 65 14.84 3.98 6.07
C LYS A 65 16.12 3.24 6.46
N THR A 66 16.05 2.36 7.46
CA THR A 66 17.20 1.58 7.94
C THR A 66 17.73 0.63 6.86
N LEU A 67 16.82 -0.11 6.21
CA LEU A 67 17.19 -1.08 5.18
C LEU A 67 17.44 -0.42 3.82
N GLY A 68 16.74 0.64 3.49
CA GLY A 68 16.85 1.33 2.21
C GLY A 68 18.01 2.32 2.15
N GLY A 69 18.45 2.86 3.28
CA GLY A 69 19.37 4.00 3.34
C GLY A 69 18.71 5.31 2.85
N ASP A 70 19.49 6.38 2.72
CA ASP A 70 18.98 7.73 2.42
C ASP A 70 18.17 7.85 1.11
N LYS A 71 18.47 6.97 0.13
CA LYS A 71 17.79 6.93 -1.17
C LYS A 71 16.85 5.75 -1.33
N GLY A 72 16.68 4.94 -0.28
CA GLY A 72 15.81 3.78 -0.36
C GLY A 72 14.35 4.16 -0.20
N GLU A 73 13.48 3.39 -0.84
CA GLU A 73 12.05 3.66 -0.84
C GLU A 73 11.23 2.38 -0.95
N LEU A 74 10.00 2.43 -0.46
CA LEU A 74 9.02 1.37 -0.64
C LEU A 74 8.26 1.60 -1.96
N ARG A 75 8.34 0.63 -2.86
CA ARG A 75 7.64 0.58 -4.14
C ARG A 75 6.56 -0.49 -4.10
N TYR A 76 5.61 -0.37 -5.03
CA TYR A 76 4.51 -1.31 -5.16
C TYR A 76 4.48 -1.89 -6.56
N ARG A 77 4.43 -3.22 -6.65
CA ARG A 77 4.31 -3.93 -7.92
C ARG A 77 2.88 -4.43 -8.06
N ILE A 78 2.07 -3.72 -8.84
CA ILE A 78 0.67 -4.08 -9.09
C ILE A 78 0.61 -5.38 -9.89
N GLN A 79 -0.11 -6.37 -9.37
CA GLN A 79 -0.27 -7.68 -10.00
C GLN A 79 -1.60 -7.80 -10.73
N ARG A 80 -2.66 -7.30 -10.10
CA ARG A 80 -4.03 -7.43 -10.62
C ARG A 80 -4.91 -6.32 -10.07
N VAL A 81 -5.82 -5.82 -10.89
CA VAL A 81 -6.84 -4.86 -10.49
C VAL A 81 -8.21 -5.40 -10.87
N VAL A 82 -9.15 -5.43 -9.92
CA VAL A 82 -10.51 -5.93 -10.13
C VAL A 82 -11.50 -4.84 -9.76
N TYR A 83 -12.40 -4.50 -10.66
CA TYR A 83 -13.48 -3.57 -10.34
C TYR A 83 -14.60 -4.27 -9.57
N ARG A 84 -15.01 -3.70 -8.44
CA ARG A 84 -16.12 -4.18 -7.61
C ARG A 84 -16.89 -2.98 -7.04
N GLN A 85 -18.20 -2.93 -7.31
CA GLN A 85 -19.15 -2.03 -6.63
C GLN A 85 -18.70 -0.55 -6.55
N GLY A 86 -18.14 0.01 -7.64
CA GLY A 86 -17.71 1.42 -7.67
C GLY A 86 -16.27 1.68 -7.17
N ALA A 87 -15.53 0.66 -6.77
CA ALA A 87 -14.13 0.74 -6.39
C ALA A 87 -13.29 -0.33 -7.12
N PHE A 88 -11.98 -0.28 -6.94
CA PHE A 88 -11.03 -1.23 -7.51
C PHE A 88 -10.30 -1.96 -6.40
N GLU A 89 -10.34 -3.29 -6.39
CA GLU A 89 -9.48 -4.10 -5.55
C GLU A 89 -8.15 -4.30 -6.29
N ALA A 90 -7.06 -3.74 -5.76
CA ALA A 90 -5.71 -3.91 -6.28
C ALA A 90 -4.97 -4.98 -5.46
N GLN A 91 -4.45 -5.99 -6.15
CA GLN A 91 -3.51 -6.97 -5.60
C GLN A 91 -2.09 -6.55 -5.98
N TYR A 92 -1.18 -6.50 -5.03
CA TYR A 92 0.16 -5.96 -5.21
C TYR A 92 1.18 -6.60 -4.28
N ASP A 93 2.45 -6.43 -4.63
CA ASP A 93 3.58 -6.75 -3.76
C ASP A 93 4.24 -5.47 -3.28
N ALA A 94 4.81 -5.48 -2.08
CA ALA A 94 5.65 -4.41 -1.56
C ALA A 94 7.12 -4.75 -1.80
N VAL A 95 7.84 -3.80 -2.40
CA VAL A 95 9.22 -3.96 -2.85
C VAL A 95 10.06 -2.86 -2.23
N LEU A 96 11.11 -3.22 -1.51
CA LEU A 96 12.08 -2.26 -1.02
C LEU A 96 13.13 -2.02 -2.11
N HIS A 97 13.17 -0.80 -2.64
CA HIS A 97 14.27 -0.34 -3.47
C HIS A 97 15.43 0.10 -2.59
N LEU A 98 16.60 -0.51 -2.77
CA LEU A 98 17.77 -0.23 -1.96
C LEU A 98 18.53 1.00 -2.48
N GLY A 99 18.73 2.00 -1.64
CA GLY A 99 19.60 3.15 -1.91
C GLY A 99 21.09 2.88 -1.63
N GLN A 100 21.41 1.73 -1.05
CA GLN A 100 22.75 1.31 -0.63
C GLN A 100 22.93 -0.21 -0.81
N PRO A 101 24.16 -0.76 -0.76
CA PRO A 101 24.37 -2.21 -0.83
C PRO A 101 23.66 -2.92 0.34
N GLY A 102 23.04 -4.07 0.07
CA GLY A 102 22.26 -4.78 1.08
C GLY A 102 23.09 -5.30 2.26
N ALA A 103 24.38 -5.56 2.09
CA ALA A 103 25.30 -5.83 3.21
C ALA A 103 25.38 -4.65 4.21
N GLN A 104 25.35 -3.40 3.70
CA GLN A 104 25.30 -2.21 4.54
C GLN A 104 23.94 -2.08 5.24
N SER A 105 22.86 -2.41 4.54
CA SER A 105 21.50 -2.47 5.11
C SER A 105 21.39 -3.49 6.25
N LEU A 106 21.94 -4.69 6.07
CA LEU A 106 21.99 -5.71 7.13
C LEU A 106 22.85 -5.26 8.29
N THR A 107 23.99 -4.63 8.02
CA THR A 107 24.86 -4.10 9.07
C THR A 107 24.10 -3.09 9.94
N ALA A 108 23.40 -2.14 9.33
CA ALA A 108 22.60 -1.15 10.06
C ALA A 108 21.46 -1.80 10.85
N LEU A 109 20.71 -2.71 10.23
CA LEU A 109 19.61 -3.41 10.89
C LEU A 109 20.10 -4.25 12.07
N TYR A 110 21.11 -5.09 11.88
CA TYR A 110 21.64 -5.94 12.95
C TYR A 110 22.26 -5.11 14.07
N ALA A 111 22.93 -4.01 13.74
CA ALA A 111 23.40 -3.09 14.76
C ALA A 111 22.23 -2.59 15.63
N SER A 112 21.06 -2.27 15.06
CA SER A 112 19.88 -1.86 15.85
C SER A 112 19.28 -2.97 16.74
N MET A 113 19.51 -4.24 16.40
CA MET A 113 19.01 -5.40 17.15
C MET A 113 19.90 -5.79 18.33
N ILE A 114 21.17 -5.38 18.32
CA ILE A 114 22.13 -5.68 19.39
C ILE A 114 22.12 -4.54 20.41
N PRO A 115 21.97 -4.82 21.72
CA PRO A 115 22.05 -3.79 22.74
C PRO A 115 23.36 -2.98 22.64
N GLU A 116 23.28 -1.65 22.81
CA GLU A 116 24.43 -0.75 22.67
C GLU A 116 25.65 -1.21 23.50
N ALA A 117 25.40 -1.60 24.76
CA ALA A 117 26.44 -2.07 25.67
C ALA A 117 27.15 -3.34 25.18
N GLU A 118 26.46 -4.21 24.43
CA GLU A 118 27.06 -5.41 23.84
C GLU A 118 27.76 -5.09 22.52
N ARG A 119 27.20 -4.20 21.70
CA ARG A 119 27.86 -3.75 20.46
C ARG A 119 29.23 -3.16 20.70
N GLN A 120 29.38 -2.32 21.73
CA GLN A 120 30.67 -1.68 22.05
C GLN A 120 31.73 -2.68 22.52
N LYS A 121 31.33 -3.88 22.98
CA LYS A 121 32.25 -4.95 23.37
C LYS A 121 32.72 -5.78 22.16
N LEU A 122 32.05 -5.67 21.02
CA LEU A 122 32.44 -6.40 19.81
C LEU A 122 33.76 -5.85 19.27
N LYS A 123 34.68 -6.77 18.93
CA LYS A 123 36.01 -6.42 18.41
C LYS A 123 35.96 -5.69 17.06
N ALA A 124 34.89 -5.91 16.29
CA ALA A 124 34.68 -5.32 14.99
C ALA A 124 33.19 -4.99 14.82
N GLN A 125 32.91 -3.83 14.24
CA GLN A 125 31.55 -3.38 13.88
C GLN A 125 31.29 -3.72 12.41
N THR A 126 31.23 -5.02 12.14
CA THR A 126 31.11 -5.60 10.78
C THR A 126 29.88 -6.48 10.71
N LEU A 127 29.40 -6.73 9.49
CA LEU A 127 28.25 -7.60 9.26
C LEU A 127 28.47 -8.98 9.87
N GLU A 128 29.64 -9.58 9.63
CA GLU A 128 29.99 -10.92 10.09
C GLU A 128 30.02 -10.99 11.62
N ALA A 129 30.55 -9.95 12.28
CA ALA A 129 30.57 -9.89 13.74
C ALA A 129 29.16 -9.78 14.34
N TYR A 130 28.28 -8.99 13.72
CA TYR A 130 26.89 -8.87 14.17
C TYR A 130 26.09 -10.14 13.91
N GLU A 131 26.23 -10.77 12.74
CA GLU A 131 25.62 -12.07 12.44
C GLU A 131 26.06 -13.13 13.46
N ALA A 132 27.36 -13.24 13.72
CA ALA A 132 27.91 -14.20 14.69
C ALA A 132 27.34 -13.97 16.09
N TRP A 133 27.25 -12.71 16.54
CA TRP A 133 26.68 -12.39 17.85
C TRP A 133 25.19 -12.75 17.92
N LEU A 134 24.40 -12.40 16.90
CA LEU A 134 22.97 -12.71 16.87
C LEU A 134 22.70 -14.22 16.84
N THR A 135 23.48 -14.99 16.09
CA THR A 135 23.41 -16.45 16.09
C THR A 135 23.83 -17.04 17.44
N GLN A 136 24.88 -16.51 18.06
CA GLN A 136 25.29 -16.94 19.40
C GLN A 136 24.20 -16.61 20.45
N GLN A 137 23.54 -15.47 20.32
CA GLN A 137 22.45 -15.08 21.21
C GLN A 137 21.23 -15.97 21.04
N ALA A 138 20.90 -16.39 19.81
CA ALA A 138 19.85 -17.37 19.58
C ALA A 138 20.17 -18.71 20.27
N ALA A 139 21.42 -19.19 20.15
CA ALA A 139 21.87 -20.42 20.80
C ALA A 139 21.88 -20.32 22.34
N SER A 140 22.21 -19.16 22.90
CA SER A 140 22.29 -18.96 24.36
C SER A 140 20.91 -19.05 25.03
N VAL A 141 19.86 -18.60 24.35
CA VAL A 141 18.48 -18.59 24.88
C VAL A 141 17.68 -19.83 24.50
N GLU A 142 18.23 -20.75 23.70
CA GLU A 142 17.50 -21.90 23.17
C GLU A 142 16.89 -22.80 24.26
N LYS A 143 17.59 -22.98 25.38
CA LYS A 143 17.09 -23.80 26.50
C LYS A 143 15.97 -23.13 27.29
N SER A 144 15.98 -21.81 27.40
CA SER A 144 15.03 -21.05 28.22
C SER A 144 13.84 -20.51 27.43
N ALA A 145 14.04 -20.20 26.15
CA ALA A 145 13.06 -19.60 25.24
C ALA A 145 13.26 -20.16 23.81
N PRO A 146 12.88 -21.43 23.56
CA PRO A 146 13.14 -22.10 22.30
C PRO A 146 12.48 -21.40 21.10
N ASP A 147 11.29 -20.84 21.27
CA ASP A 147 10.59 -20.13 20.20
C ASP A 147 11.29 -18.82 19.83
N GLN A 148 11.81 -18.09 20.82
CA GLN A 148 12.59 -16.87 20.60
C GLN A 148 13.92 -17.16 19.89
N ALA A 149 14.62 -18.22 20.30
CA ALA A 149 15.83 -18.68 19.63
C ALA A 149 15.58 -18.99 18.16
N ARG A 150 14.52 -19.76 17.86
CA ARG A 150 14.14 -20.10 16.49
C ARG A 150 13.76 -18.89 15.66
N ALA A 151 13.01 -17.94 16.23
CA ALA A 151 12.63 -16.70 15.54
C ALA A 151 13.87 -15.88 15.18
N LEU A 152 14.81 -15.68 16.12
CA LEU A 152 16.03 -14.93 15.86
C LEU A 152 16.91 -15.60 14.80
N SER A 153 17.15 -16.91 14.91
CA SER A 153 17.93 -17.65 13.91
C SER A 153 17.31 -17.57 12.52
N ARG A 154 15.99 -17.72 12.41
CA ARG A 154 15.28 -17.57 11.13
C ARG A 154 15.39 -16.16 10.57
N THR A 155 15.25 -15.14 11.43
CA THR A 155 15.39 -13.74 11.01
C THR A 155 16.78 -13.48 10.42
N VAL A 156 17.85 -13.92 11.07
CA VAL A 156 19.22 -13.76 10.54
C VAL A 156 19.38 -14.52 9.21
N GLU A 157 18.91 -15.76 9.14
CA GLU A 157 19.01 -16.59 7.93
C GLU A 157 18.27 -15.99 6.73
N VAL A 158 17.00 -15.62 6.92
CA VAL A 158 16.12 -15.09 5.86
C VAL A 158 16.63 -13.73 5.37
N LEU A 159 16.97 -12.83 6.29
CA LEU A 159 17.51 -11.52 5.92
C LEU A 159 18.85 -11.64 5.21
N GLY A 160 19.73 -12.53 5.66
CA GLY A 160 20.98 -12.84 4.97
C GLY A 160 20.76 -13.28 3.52
N LYS A 161 19.78 -14.15 3.26
CA LYS A 161 19.40 -14.59 1.91
C LYS A 161 18.85 -13.46 1.05
N CYS A 162 18.07 -12.55 1.63
CA CYS A 162 17.44 -11.45 0.89
C CYS A 162 18.41 -10.31 0.53
N TYR A 163 19.34 -9.96 1.43
CA TYR A 163 20.06 -8.69 1.33
C TYR A 163 21.57 -8.81 1.17
N ARG A 164 22.21 -9.90 1.63
CA ARG A 164 23.69 -9.95 1.75
C ARG A 164 24.41 -9.62 0.43
N GLU A 165 23.89 -10.13 -0.67
CA GLU A 165 24.46 -9.98 -2.02
C GLU A 165 23.70 -8.94 -2.88
N ALA A 166 22.69 -8.27 -2.32
CA ALA A 166 21.90 -7.31 -3.07
C ALA A 166 22.73 -6.03 -3.33
N PRO A 167 22.93 -5.61 -4.60
CA PRO A 167 23.65 -4.37 -4.89
C PRO A 167 22.78 -3.14 -4.56
N ALA A 168 23.43 -1.97 -4.48
CA ALA A 168 22.69 -0.71 -4.45
C ALA A 168 21.83 -0.57 -5.71
N GLY A 169 20.62 -0.04 -5.56
CA GLY A 169 19.60 0.05 -6.60
C GLY A 169 18.81 -1.25 -6.84
N ALA A 170 19.10 -2.33 -6.11
CA ALA A 170 18.32 -3.56 -6.21
C ALA A 170 16.93 -3.41 -5.60
N ASP A 171 15.98 -4.15 -6.17
CA ASP A 171 14.62 -4.28 -5.68
C ASP A 171 14.48 -5.59 -4.91
N VAL A 172 14.18 -5.52 -3.61
CA VAL A 172 13.95 -6.68 -2.75
C VAL A 172 12.47 -6.78 -2.42
N VAL A 173 11.82 -7.88 -2.77
CA VAL A 173 10.39 -8.07 -2.45
C VAL A 173 10.25 -8.37 -0.95
N VAL A 174 9.64 -7.45 -0.20
CA VAL A 174 9.52 -7.56 1.26
C VAL A 174 8.23 -8.22 1.71
N MET A 175 7.14 -8.01 0.96
CA MET A 175 5.85 -8.66 1.17
C MET A 175 5.19 -8.96 -0.17
N GLN A 176 4.49 -10.09 -0.25
CA GLN A 176 3.76 -10.51 -1.45
C GLN A 176 2.28 -10.73 -1.17
N GLY A 177 1.47 -10.62 -2.22
CA GLY A 177 0.05 -10.97 -2.18
C GLY A 177 -0.79 -10.04 -1.31
N LEU A 178 -0.40 -8.76 -1.21
CA LEU A 178 -1.17 -7.74 -0.52
C LEU A 178 -2.39 -7.33 -1.34
N SER A 179 -3.40 -6.80 -0.65
CA SER A 179 -4.62 -6.28 -1.27
C SER A 179 -4.96 -4.90 -0.73
N ALA A 180 -5.53 -4.05 -1.58
CA ALA A 180 -6.09 -2.77 -1.20
C ALA A 180 -7.38 -2.47 -1.95
N LEU A 181 -8.30 -1.78 -1.29
CA LEU A 181 -9.44 -1.16 -1.94
C LEU A 181 -9.00 0.24 -2.40
N VAL A 182 -9.12 0.48 -3.69
CA VAL A 182 -8.76 1.74 -4.35
C VAL A 182 -10.05 2.40 -4.81
N SER A 183 -10.43 3.47 -4.11
CA SER A 183 -11.66 4.21 -4.38
C SER A 183 -11.36 5.59 -4.97
N PRO A 184 -12.17 6.08 -5.91
CA PRO A 184 -12.10 7.47 -6.34
C PRO A 184 -12.36 8.43 -5.17
N GLU A 185 -11.59 9.51 -5.12
CA GLU A 185 -11.80 10.65 -4.22
C GLU A 185 -11.78 11.97 -5.00
N ARG A 186 -12.24 13.05 -4.37
CA ARG A 186 -12.28 14.40 -4.98
C ARG A 186 -10.93 14.85 -5.55
N LYS A 187 -9.81 14.36 -5.01
CA LYS A 187 -8.45 14.73 -5.39
C LYS A 187 -7.61 13.55 -5.88
N GLY A 188 -8.23 12.53 -6.47
CA GLY A 188 -7.52 11.39 -7.05
C GLY A 188 -8.05 10.05 -6.56
N LEU A 189 -7.16 9.20 -6.07
CA LEU A 189 -7.51 7.87 -5.55
C LEU A 189 -7.13 7.79 -4.07
N TYR A 190 -7.94 7.10 -3.30
CA TYR A 190 -7.63 6.67 -1.95
C TYR A 190 -7.43 5.16 -1.94
N ALA A 191 -6.39 4.71 -1.22
CA ALA A 191 -6.10 3.30 -1.06
C ALA A 191 -6.29 2.90 0.41
N GLU A 192 -7.16 1.94 0.65
CA GLU A 192 -7.36 1.31 1.94
C GLU A 192 -6.73 -0.09 1.92
N LYS A 193 -5.84 -0.39 2.86
CA LYS A 193 -5.23 -1.72 2.97
C LYS A 193 -6.31 -2.73 3.37
N LEU A 194 -6.40 -3.83 2.63
CA LEU A 194 -7.29 -4.93 2.95
C LEU A 194 -6.52 -6.09 3.59
N PRO A 195 -7.14 -6.84 4.52
CA PRO A 195 -6.66 -8.16 4.89
C PRO A 195 -6.59 -9.05 3.65
N SER A 196 -5.50 -9.81 3.51
CA SER A 196 -5.32 -10.78 2.42
C SER A 196 -4.86 -12.10 3.00
N ASP A 197 -5.54 -13.17 2.63
CA ASP A 197 -5.20 -14.57 2.93
C ASP A 197 -3.93 -15.04 2.21
N ARG A 198 -3.50 -14.28 1.19
CA ARG A 198 -2.28 -14.53 0.43
C ARG A 198 -1.08 -13.70 0.91
N ALA A 199 -1.30 -12.77 1.84
CA ALA A 199 -0.25 -11.88 2.32
C ALA A 199 0.86 -12.70 2.99
N THR A 200 2.07 -12.60 2.44
CA THR A 200 3.25 -13.29 2.97
C THR A 200 4.38 -12.29 3.18
N ILE A 201 5.00 -12.34 4.37
CA ILE A 201 6.22 -11.59 4.67
C ILE A 201 7.41 -12.42 4.18
N LEU A 202 8.33 -11.79 3.42
CA LEU A 202 9.49 -12.47 2.84
C LEU A 202 10.80 -11.98 3.43
N CYS A 203 11.10 -10.69 3.29
CA CYS A 203 12.41 -10.11 3.57
C CYS A 203 12.35 -9.03 4.66
N LEU A 204 11.61 -9.30 5.74
CA LEU A 204 11.49 -8.43 6.91
C LEU A 204 11.83 -9.23 8.18
N PRO A 205 12.32 -8.57 9.24
CA PRO A 205 12.49 -9.21 10.54
C PRO A 205 11.14 -9.71 11.08
N ALA A 206 11.17 -10.92 11.67
CA ALA A 206 10.02 -11.57 12.28
C ALA A 206 9.71 -11.05 13.69
#